data_AF-A0A7J2Y8C2-F1
#
_entry.id   AF-A0A7J2Y8C2-F1
#
_cell.length_a   1.000
_cell.length_b   1.000
_cell.length_c   1.000
_cell.angle_alpha   90.00
_cell.angle_beta   90.00
_cell.angle_gamma   90.00
#
_symmetry.space_group_name_H-M   'P 1'
#
loop_
_entity.id
_entity.type
_entity.pdbx_description
1 polymer ?
#
loop_
_entity_poly.entity_id
_entity_poly.type
_entity_poly.pdbx_seq_one_letter_code
_entity_poly.pdbx_strand_id
1 'polypeptide(L)'
;MQPSHPVPPSGWTVAPGGRRSTPAVLAGSVLLFFGFLAFVFGSLVEGPGAAIAGFVLVLIGIALLAFAGTKGRRTIPPPPPIQPPAGQRAPGGAAELACPNCGAPPGQVDRFGIALCGYCGTRFLVR
;
A
#
# COMPACT_ATOMS: atom_id res chain seq x y z
N MET A 1 16.89 21.52 37.81
CA MET A 1 16.46 22.09 36.51
C MET A 1 15.86 20.94 35.71
N GLN A 2 14.55 20.96 35.51
CA GLN A 2 13.79 19.84 34.96
C GLN A 2 13.68 20.01 33.44
N PRO A 3 14.12 19.06 32.61
CA PRO A 3 13.99 19.18 31.16
C PRO A 3 12.50 19.08 30.77
N SER A 4 12.00 20.12 30.11
CA SER A 4 10.66 20.14 29.53
C SER A 4 10.63 19.20 28.32
N HIS A 5 9.89 18.10 28.43
CA HIS A 5 9.62 17.25 27.28
C HIS A 5 8.73 18.02 26.28
N PRO A 6 9.03 17.98 24.97
CA PRO A 6 8.17 18.58 23.96
C PRO A 6 6.85 17.82 23.88
N VAL A 7 5.74 18.54 24.07
CA VAL A 7 4.38 18.03 23.85
C VAL A 7 4.24 17.71 22.35
N PRO A 8 3.87 16.47 21.96
CA PRO A 8 3.65 16.16 20.56
C PRO A 8 2.49 17.01 20.02
N PRO A 9 2.60 17.63 18.83
CA PRO A 9 1.55 18.44 18.25
C PRO A 9 0.28 17.60 18.07
N SER A 10 -0.85 18.14 18.51
CA SER A 10 -2.18 17.49 18.60
C SER A 10 -2.85 17.14 17.25
N GLY A 11 -2.10 17.10 16.15
CA GLY A 11 -2.62 16.93 14.79
C GLY A 11 -2.44 15.55 14.14
N TRP A 12 -1.79 14.59 14.81
CA TRP A 12 -1.45 13.28 14.20
C TRP A 12 -2.53 12.20 14.34
N THR A 13 -3.80 12.58 14.44
CA THR A 13 -4.89 11.59 14.42
C THR A 13 -5.16 11.16 12.98
N VAL A 14 -4.52 10.05 12.57
CA VAL A 14 -4.92 9.31 11.37
C VAL A 14 -6.33 8.79 11.63
N ALA A 15 -7.34 9.46 11.07
CA ALA A 15 -8.72 8.97 11.13
C ALA A 15 -8.74 7.55 10.53
N PRO A 16 -9.23 6.52 11.25
CA PRO A 16 -9.35 5.19 10.69
C PRO A 16 -10.24 5.31 9.46
N GLY A 17 -9.65 5.06 8.29
CA GLY A 17 -10.36 5.16 7.02
C GLY A 17 -11.46 4.12 7.00
N GLY A 18 -12.67 4.51 7.40
CA GLY A 18 -13.83 3.63 7.45
C GLY A 18 -13.95 2.87 6.14
N ARG A 19 -13.86 1.54 6.21
CA ARG A 19 -14.20 0.66 5.09
C ARG A 19 -15.69 0.77 4.87
N ARG A 20 -16.11 1.81 4.14
CA ARG A 20 -17.49 1.98 3.71
C ARG A 20 -17.75 0.89 2.67
N SER A 21 -18.44 -0.17 3.07
CA SER A 21 -18.86 -1.22 2.14
C SER A 21 -19.77 -0.59 1.10
N THR A 22 -19.31 -0.55 -0.14
CA THR A 22 -20.13 -0.08 -1.25
C THR A 22 -21.23 -1.11 -1.53
N PRO A 23 -22.47 -0.68 -1.81
CA PRO A 23 -23.57 -1.61 -2.10
C PRO A 23 -23.24 -2.54 -3.28
N ALA A 24 -22.38 -2.09 -4.20
CA ALA A 24 -21.84 -2.92 -5.29
C ALA A 24 -20.96 -4.08 -4.82
N VAL A 25 -20.18 -3.91 -3.74
CA VAL A 25 -19.38 -4.99 -3.15
C VAL A 25 -20.29 -6.01 -2.50
N LEU A 26 -21.33 -5.56 -1.78
CA LEU A 26 -22.29 -6.46 -1.15
C LEU A 26 -23.07 -7.25 -2.22
N ALA A 27 -23.61 -6.57 -3.22
CA ALA A 27 -24.32 -7.20 -4.33
C ALA A 27 -23.44 -8.17 -5.12
N GLY A 28 -22.19 -7.78 -5.43
CA GLY A 28 -21.23 -8.64 -6.12
C GLY A 28 -20.89 -9.90 -5.32
N SER A 29 -20.71 -9.76 -4.00
CA SER A 29 -20.45 -10.89 -3.09
C SER A 29 -21.62 -11.88 -3.06
N VAL A 30 -22.85 -11.36 -2.98
CA VAL A 30 -24.08 -12.18 -2.97
C VAL A 30 -24.26 -12.90 -4.30
N LEU A 31 -24.09 -12.21 -5.43
CA LEU A 31 -24.19 -12.84 -6.76
C LEU A 31 -23.13 -13.92 -6.97
N LEU A 32 -21.90 -13.70 -6.51
CA LEU A 32 -20.84 -14.72 -6.57
C LEU A 32 -21.21 -15.96 -5.78
N PHE A 33 -21.69 -15.77 -4.55
CA PHE A 33 -22.05 -16.89 -3.67
C PHE A 33 -23.20 -17.70 -4.27
N PHE A 34 -24.33 -17.06 -4.59
CA PHE A 34 -25.49 -17.77 -5.14
C PHE A 34 -25.26 -18.28 -6.56
N GLY A 35 -24.51 -17.54 -7.40
CA GLY A 35 -24.12 -17.99 -8.72
C GLY A 35 -23.22 -19.22 -8.68
N PHE A 36 -22.26 -19.27 -7.74
CA PHE A 36 -21.42 -20.44 -7.54
C PHE A 36 -22.22 -21.63 -7.03
N LEU A 37 -23.12 -21.44 -6.06
CA LEU A 37 -24.00 -22.53 -5.61
C LEU A 37 -24.89 -23.03 -6.73
N ALA A 38 -25.54 -22.13 -7.48
CA ALA A 38 -26.37 -22.49 -8.63
C ALA A 38 -25.55 -23.20 -9.71
N PHE A 39 -24.30 -22.81 -9.93
CA PHE A 39 -23.41 -23.50 -10.84
C PHE A 39 -23.09 -24.92 -10.37
N VAL A 40 -22.65 -25.09 -9.13
CA VAL A 40 -22.25 -26.40 -8.59
C VAL A 40 -23.45 -27.33 -8.47
N PHE A 41 -24.52 -26.90 -7.80
CA PHE A 41 -25.70 -27.72 -7.56
C PHE A 41 -26.59 -27.84 -8.79
N GLY A 42 -26.72 -26.78 -9.60
CA GLY A 42 -27.48 -26.83 -10.85
C GLY A 42 -26.83 -27.76 -11.87
N SER A 43 -25.50 -27.80 -11.95
CA SER A 43 -24.78 -28.79 -12.78
C SER A 43 -25.02 -30.24 -12.33
N LEU A 44 -25.20 -30.45 -11.03
CA LEU A 44 -25.39 -31.79 -10.43
C LEU A 44 -26.84 -32.28 -10.49
N VAL A 45 -27.82 -31.38 -10.45
CA VAL A 45 -29.24 -31.73 -10.21
C VAL A 45 -30.15 -31.47 -11.43
N GLU A 46 -29.96 -30.37 -12.16
CA GLU A 46 -30.87 -29.94 -13.23
C GLU A 46 -30.25 -30.04 -14.64
N GLY A 47 -28.92 -30.17 -14.73
CA GLY A 47 -28.19 -30.31 -15.98
C GLY A 47 -27.62 -28.98 -16.51
N PRO A 48 -27.15 -28.94 -17.78
CA PRO A 48 -26.28 -27.88 -18.27
C PRO A 48 -26.92 -26.49 -18.31
N GLY A 49 -28.25 -26.40 -18.41
CA GLY A 49 -28.95 -25.10 -18.40
C GLY A 49 -28.78 -24.32 -17.09
N ALA A 50 -28.91 -25.02 -15.96
CA ALA A 50 -28.72 -24.41 -14.63
C ALA A 50 -27.25 -24.06 -14.37
N ALA A 51 -26.32 -24.88 -14.89
CA ALA A 51 -24.89 -24.57 -14.89
C ALA A 51 -24.59 -23.26 -15.64
N ILE A 52 -25.13 -23.09 -16.85
CA ILE A 52 -24.94 -21.88 -17.64
C ILE A 52 -25.49 -20.65 -16.90
N ALA A 53 -26.69 -20.75 -16.30
CA ALA A 53 -27.28 -19.67 -15.53
C ALA A 53 -26.43 -19.28 -14.30
N GLY A 54 -25.93 -20.27 -13.55
CA GLY A 54 -25.01 -20.04 -12.43
C GLY A 54 -23.70 -19.39 -12.87
N PHE A 55 -23.13 -19.83 -13.98
CA PHE A 55 -21.92 -19.24 -14.55
C PHE A 55 -22.12 -17.78 -14.97
N VAL A 56 -23.25 -17.45 -15.59
CA VAL A 56 -23.61 -16.06 -15.93
C VAL A 56 -23.73 -15.19 -14.68
N LEU A 57 -24.37 -15.68 -13.61
CA LEU A 57 -24.46 -14.96 -12.34
C LEU A 57 -23.08 -14.68 -11.72
N VAL A 58 -22.17 -15.64 -11.78
CA VAL A 58 -20.78 -15.47 -11.33
C VAL A 58 -20.07 -14.39 -12.14
N LEU A 59 -20.18 -14.40 -13.47
CA LEU A 59 -19.58 -13.37 -14.33
C LEU A 59 -20.11 -11.96 -14.01
N ILE A 60 -21.42 -11.83 -13.78
CA ILE A 60 -22.02 -10.54 -13.38
C ILE A 60 -21.48 -10.10 -12.01
N GLY A 61 -21.34 -11.02 -11.05
CA GLY A 61 -20.73 -10.74 -9.75
C GLY A 61 -19.29 -10.22 -9.85
N ILE A 62 -18.45 -10.88 -10.67
CA ILE A 62 -17.07 -10.46 -10.94
C ILE A 62 -17.03 -9.07 -11.57
N ALA A 63 -17.88 -8.80 -12.56
CA ALA A 63 -17.95 -7.50 -13.20
C ALA A 63 -18.29 -6.40 -12.18
N LEU A 64 -19.30 -6.60 -11.34
CA LEU A 64 -19.68 -5.65 -10.30
C LEU A 64 -18.55 -5.36 -9.31
N LEU A 65 -17.79 -6.37 -8.91
CA LEU A 65 -16.63 -6.23 -8.03
C LEU A 65 -15.48 -5.46 -8.71
N ALA A 66 -15.19 -5.76 -9.97
CA ALA A 66 -14.19 -5.05 -10.76
C ALA A 66 -14.54 -3.56 -10.91
N PHE A 67 -15.81 -3.24 -11.19
CA PHE A 67 -16.27 -1.85 -11.27
C PHE A 67 -16.39 -1.15 -9.91
N ALA A 68 -16.56 -1.89 -8.81
CA ALA A 68 -16.56 -1.31 -7.47
C ALA A 68 -15.14 -0.93 -6.99
N GLY A 69 -14.12 -1.68 -7.41
CA GLY A 69 -12.72 -1.44 -7.03
C GLY A 69 -12.08 -0.20 -7.68
N THR A 70 -12.60 0.27 -8.82
CA THR A 70 -12.04 1.42 -9.54
C THR A 70 -12.37 2.77 -8.88
N LYS A 71 -13.51 2.87 -8.18
CA LYS A 71 -13.93 4.10 -7.48
C LYS A 71 -13.17 4.38 -6.18
N GLY A 72 -12.33 3.44 -5.73
CA GLY A 72 -11.61 3.50 -4.44
C GLY A 72 -10.17 4.01 -4.50
N ARG A 73 -9.64 4.40 -5.67
CA ARG A 73 -8.34 5.08 -5.75
C ARG A 73 -8.48 6.48 -5.16
N ARG A 74 -8.38 6.55 -3.82
CA ARG A 74 -8.25 7.77 -3.05
C ARG A 74 -7.12 8.58 -3.69
N THR A 75 -7.50 9.67 -4.34
CA THR A 75 -6.60 10.75 -4.70
C THR A 75 -6.07 11.27 -3.38
N ILE A 76 -4.89 10.78 -2.98
CA ILE A 76 -4.16 11.35 -1.86
C ILE A 76 -3.88 12.79 -2.29
N PRO A 77 -4.41 13.81 -1.59
CA PRO A 77 -4.06 15.19 -1.90
C PRO A 77 -2.53 15.30 -1.83
N PRO A 78 -1.89 16.02 -2.79
CA PRO A 78 -0.44 16.13 -2.81
C PRO A 78 0.05 16.57 -1.43
N PRO A 79 1.06 15.89 -0.86
CA PRO A 79 1.57 16.25 0.45
C PRO A 79 2.00 17.74 0.41
N PRO A 80 1.65 18.54 1.43
CA PRO A 80 2.05 19.93 1.48
C PRO A 80 3.59 20.03 1.38
N PRO A 81 4.15 21.04 0.70
CA PRO A 81 5.59 21.23 0.62
C PRO A 81 6.19 21.24 2.01
N ILE A 82 7.00 20.23 2.32
CA ILE A 82 7.74 20.14 3.57
C ILE A 82 8.70 21.32 3.55
N GLN A 83 8.41 22.36 4.33
CA GLN A 83 9.37 23.43 4.56
C GLN A 83 10.47 22.83 5.43
N PRO A 84 11.69 22.59 4.90
CA PRO A 84 12.77 22.15 5.76
C PRO A 84 12.99 23.25 6.81
N PRO A 85 13.13 22.89 8.10
CA PRO A 85 13.43 23.86 9.14
C PRO A 85 14.65 24.68 8.74
N ALA A 86 14.57 25.99 8.89
CA ALA A 86 15.62 26.94 8.52
C ALA A 86 16.95 26.52 9.18
N GLY A 87 17.82 25.87 8.41
CA GLY A 87 19.09 25.32 8.90
C GLY A 87 19.57 24.04 8.20
N GLN A 88 18.68 23.23 7.62
CA GLN A 88 19.10 22.05 6.85
C GLN A 88 19.21 22.37 5.37
N ARG A 89 20.26 23.12 5.04
CA ARG A 89 20.84 23.15 3.69
C ARG A 89 21.28 21.72 3.38
N ALA A 90 20.95 21.23 2.17
CA ALA A 90 21.37 19.92 1.69
C ALA A 90 22.84 19.64 2.06
N PRO A 91 23.19 18.46 2.62
CA PRO A 91 24.59 18.11 2.82
C PRO A 91 25.23 18.10 1.43
N GLY A 92 26.11 19.06 1.20
CA GLY A 92 26.90 19.14 0.00
C GLY A 92 27.75 17.88 -0.13
N GLY A 93 27.88 17.41 -1.37
CA GLY A 93 28.91 16.48 -1.78
C GLY A 93 28.78 15.10 -1.16
N ALA A 94 28.25 14.16 -1.95
CA ALA A 94 28.71 12.78 -1.89
C ALA A 94 30.23 12.80 -2.08
N ALA A 95 30.98 13.01 -1.00
CA ALA A 95 32.38 12.65 -0.95
C ALA A 95 32.44 11.15 -1.23
N GLU A 96 33.38 10.78 -2.08
CA GLU A 96 33.55 9.53 -2.80
C GLU A 96 33.84 8.34 -1.86
N LEU A 97 32.92 8.06 -0.93
CA LEU A 97 33.07 7.06 0.10
C LEU A 97 32.66 5.69 -0.45
N ALA A 98 33.57 5.09 -1.21
CA ALA A 98 33.41 3.74 -1.73
C ALA A 98 33.25 2.73 -0.59
N CYS A 99 32.32 1.78 -0.76
CA CYS A 99 32.09 0.72 0.21
C CYS A 99 33.37 -0.11 0.43
N PRO A 100 33.85 -0.30 1.67
CA PRO A 100 35.13 -0.97 1.94
C PRO A 100 35.15 -2.44 1.53
N ASN A 101 33.99 -3.08 1.36
CA ASN A 101 33.90 -4.49 0.99
C ASN A 101 33.85 -4.74 -0.52
N CYS A 102 33.38 -3.78 -1.33
CA CYS A 102 33.14 -4.01 -2.76
C CYS A 102 33.42 -2.82 -3.68
N GLY A 103 33.84 -1.67 -3.15
CA GLY A 103 34.13 -0.45 -3.91
C GLY A 103 32.88 0.27 -4.46
N ALA A 104 31.69 -0.29 -4.29
CA ALA A 104 30.45 0.30 -4.80
C ALA A 104 30.10 1.62 -4.07
N PRO A 105 29.37 2.54 -4.74
CA PRO A 105 28.99 3.80 -4.11
C PRO A 105 28.11 3.57 -2.86
N PRO A 106 28.23 4.44 -1.84
CA PRO A 106 27.45 4.31 -0.62
C PRO A 106 25.97 4.51 -0.93
N GLY A 107 25.12 3.69 -0.31
CA GLY A 107 23.68 3.90 -0.34
C GLY A 107 23.25 5.07 0.55
N GLN A 108 21.97 5.13 0.87
CA GLN A 108 21.43 6.14 1.79
C GLN A 108 22.18 6.09 3.14
N VAL A 109 22.66 7.26 3.59
CA VAL A 109 23.36 7.42 4.86
C VAL A 109 22.34 7.75 5.95
N ASP A 110 22.33 6.98 7.02
CA ASP A 110 21.49 7.22 8.19
C ASP A 110 21.93 8.47 8.96
N ARG A 111 21.06 8.97 9.85
CA ARG A 111 21.34 10.12 10.74
C ARG A 111 22.61 9.94 11.61
N PHE A 112 23.06 8.71 11.79
CA PHE A 112 24.25 8.35 12.54
C PHE A 112 25.53 8.27 11.68
N GLY A 113 25.46 8.63 10.39
CA GLY A 113 26.60 8.54 9.48
C GLY A 113 26.91 7.11 9.02
N ILE A 114 25.95 6.18 9.10
CA ILE A 114 26.13 4.80 8.67
C ILE A 114 25.50 4.64 7.29
N ALA A 115 26.29 4.24 6.29
CA ALA A 115 25.78 3.86 4.98
C ALA A 115 25.59 2.34 4.90
N LEU A 116 24.50 1.93 4.26
CA LEU A 116 24.30 0.56 3.80
C LEU A 116 24.72 0.46 2.34
N CYS A 117 25.64 -0.45 2.02
CA CYS A 117 25.95 -0.77 0.63
C CYS A 117 24.80 -1.59 0.03
N GLY A 118 24.14 -1.09 -1.01
CA GLY A 118 23.07 -1.81 -1.71
C GLY A 118 23.53 -3.06 -2.47
N TYR A 119 24.83 -3.24 -2.69
CA TYR A 119 25.39 -4.37 -3.43
C TYR A 119 25.76 -5.55 -2.54
N CYS A 120 26.50 -5.31 -1.46
CA CYS A 120 26.99 -6.37 -0.57
C CYS A 120 26.34 -6.34 0.82
N GLY A 121 25.43 -5.40 1.09
CA GLY A 121 24.71 -5.30 2.35
C GLY A 121 25.57 -4.86 3.55
N THR A 122 26.83 -4.47 3.33
CA THR A 122 27.70 -4.06 4.43
C THR A 122 27.31 -2.68 4.95
N ARG A 123 27.27 -2.57 6.28
CA ARG A 123 27.09 -1.32 7.00
C ARG A 123 28.46 -0.74 7.32
N PHE A 124 28.73 0.47 6.89
CA PHE A 124 30.00 1.14 7.16
C PHE A 124 29.79 2.60 7.52
N LEU A 125 30.74 3.15 8.25
CA LEU A 125 30.65 4.51 8.77
C LEU A 125 31.27 5.48 7.75
N VAL A 126 30.48 6.46 7.34
CA VAL A 126 30.82 7.52 6.41
C VAL A 126 31.29 8.70 7.24
N ARG A 127 32.60 8.85 7.42
CA ARG A 127 33.25 9.92 8.18
C ARG A 127 34.27 10.65 7.33
#